data_AF-A9RTL0-F1
#
_entry.id   AF-A9RTL0-F1
#
_cell.length_a   1.000
_cell.length_b   1.000
_cell.length_c   1.000
_cell.angle_alpha   90.00
_cell.angle_beta   90.00
_cell.angle_gamma   90.00
#
_symmetry.space_group_name_H-M   'P 1'
#
loop_
_entity.id
_entity.type
_entity.pdbx_description
1 polymer ?
#
loop_
_entity_poly.entity_id
_entity_poly.type
_entity_poly.pdbx_seq_one_letter_code
_entity_poly.pdbx_strand_id
1 'polypeptide(L)'
;MVSEQEPVVREALREARKVLSSVKRPDATQDSGATERVLECTFRLLESVYSSIDNGKSTVLSSSDTTVVKAILELVVRWGIYPHLSPGVGIPLEKRFGEKSAASAAAALKEHVSGEGSGSSVGLVGAQMSKDAPSLLQSAELLAGLILDSPQKINSEPSGLDATSIGQCSEPSNPTEKGGETLTEATNLPAAALHQLVMFHHLPDLCAAFIQLSLSGKDEWKKLATERINQMVKVLPVAHMVEALLTLLGQKEPGPPHWLKENAGRMLSKLVMRRGGVAASMERLVGGIQEGNVKAYEHIALHLAKVPRYVATTQEYYEAISPQLPPLILAPLPGQEGGLKEGTLAARLVVNMHHTAIIMACKLASRDIKLFGEYLLIPWLKPLVFWGMLAQGEGQLELDTKTKVVDNVSPRQSDMQGATLEDGCYESEENMELLLVNALIGTHIFLTAGHEGADSVRSFLVPLIEPTSEALLSLKVLLEPTRGKFRSKQVKREGTFQPIAEGLGSAERAHKSESGATSTTSKSDFEKGFLEHSSLGYAHVEGPSSILDRLRAALSDIVDLLHEERSESPSVLPPSVLNAVKMKWPRHNGNIWDALNSDR
;
A
#
# COMPACT_ATOMS: atom_id res chain seq x y z
N MET A 1 39.44 25.10 5.05
CA MET A 1 38.93 25.67 6.31
C MET A 1 38.03 24.63 6.96
N VAL A 2 38.60 23.81 7.86
CA VAL A 2 37.83 22.87 8.68
C VAL A 2 37.04 23.71 9.68
N SER A 3 35.72 23.53 9.71
CA SER A 3 34.74 24.46 10.28
C SER A 3 34.76 24.47 11.81
N GLU A 4 34.78 25.67 12.41
CA GLU A 4 34.70 25.95 13.86
C GLU A 4 33.50 25.33 14.62
N GLN A 5 32.57 24.65 13.94
CA GLN A 5 31.42 23.98 14.57
C GLN A 5 31.64 22.50 14.92
N GLU A 6 32.64 21.82 14.35
CA GLU A 6 33.01 20.47 14.77
C GLU A 6 33.35 20.35 16.28
N PRO A 7 34.03 21.32 16.93
CA PRO A 7 34.23 21.27 18.37
C PRO A 7 32.93 21.39 19.18
N VAL A 8 31.89 22.06 18.68
CA VAL A 8 30.62 22.24 19.41
C VAL A 8 29.86 20.92 19.54
N VAL A 9 29.75 20.16 18.44
CA VAL A 9 29.09 18.83 18.47
C VAL A 9 29.88 17.86 19.34
N ARG A 10 31.22 17.83 19.19
CA ARG A 10 32.08 16.97 20.01
C ARG A 10 31.99 17.32 21.50
N GLU A 11 31.90 18.60 21.82
CA GLU A 11 31.74 19.07 23.20
C GLU A 11 30.37 18.69 23.77
N ALA A 12 29.30 18.87 22.98
CA ALA A 12 27.97 18.45 23.38
C ALA A 12 27.93 16.93 23.64
N LEU A 13 28.48 16.12 22.73
CA LEU A 13 28.58 14.66 22.89
C LEU A 13 29.48 14.26 24.08
N ARG A 14 30.50 15.06 24.40
CA ARG A 14 31.35 14.85 25.59
C ARG A 14 30.56 15.09 26.88
N GLU A 15 29.83 16.20 26.97
CA GLU A 15 28.97 16.49 28.12
C GLU A 15 27.82 15.48 28.24
N ALA A 16 27.27 15.01 27.13
CA ALA A 16 26.33 13.91 27.09
C ALA A 16 26.86 12.68 27.80
N ARG A 17 28.05 12.22 27.39
CA ARG A 17 28.70 11.03 27.96
C ARG A 17 28.92 11.19 29.45
N LYS A 18 29.32 12.38 29.89
CA LYS A 18 29.50 12.71 31.31
C LYS A 18 28.20 12.60 32.10
N VAL A 19 27.10 13.20 31.62
CA VAL A 19 25.76 13.07 32.23
C VAL A 19 25.35 11.60 32.29
N LEU A 20 25.46 10.89 31.17
CA LEU A 20 25.08 9.49 31.05
C LEU A 20 25.89 8.55 31.96
N SER A 21 27.18 8.83 32.14
CA SER A 21 28.04 8.07 33.05
C SER A 21 27.74 8.27 34.53
N SER A 22 27.12 9.40 34.87
CA SER A 22 26.70 9.73 36.22
C SER A 22 25.42 9.00 36.63
N VAL A 23 24.64 8.51 35.66
CA VAL A 23 23.49 7.62 35.86
C VAL A 23 23.99 6.22 36.22
N LYS A 24 24.52 6.06 37.44
CA LYS A 24 24.87 4.76 37.98
C LYS A 24 23.63 4.12 38.62
N ARG A 25 22.90 3.37 37.78
CA ARG A 25 21.78 2.44 38.07
C ARG A 25 20.38 2.95 37.68
N PRO A 26 19.63 2.18 36.87
CA PRO A 26 18.22 2.45 36.53
C PRO A 26 17.25 2.41 37.73
N ASP A 27 17.65 1.86 38.87
CA ASP A 27 16.78 1.70 40.05
C ASP A 27 16.58 3.00 40.84
N ALA A 28 17.20 4.12 40.41
CA ALA A 28 17.09 5.43 41.03
C ALA A 28 15.77 6.17 40.67
N THR A 29 14.66 5.44 40.50
CA THR A 29 13.34 5.99 40.16
C THR A 29 12.72 6.87 41.25
N GLN A 30 13.38 7.06 42.38
CA GLN A 30 12.88 7.88 43.49
C GLN A 30 13.36 9.34 43.49
N ASP A 31 14.42 9.71 42.75
CA ASP A 31 14.85 11.11 42.64
C ASP A 31 14.30 11.74 41.35
N SER A 32 13.09 12.32 41.44
CA SER A 32 12.44 13.03 40.33
C SER A 32 13.30 14.18 39.80
N GLY A 33 14.04 14.87 40.68
CA GLY A 33 14.89 16.00 40.31
C GLY A 33 16.14 15.58 39.53
N ALA A 34 16.69 14.39 39.79
CA ALA A 34 17.79 13.85 38.98
C ALA A 34 17.32 13.50 37.56
N THR A 35 16.14 12.90 37.43
CA THR A 35 15.57 12.52 36.13
C THR A 35 15.32 13.75 35.26
N GLU A 36 14.73 14.80 35.83
CA GLU A 36 14.46 16.07 35.14
C GLU A 36 15.75 16.74 34.66
N ARG A 37 16.80 16.78 35.50
CA ARG A 37 18.11 17.33 35.11
C ARG A 37 18.74 16.55 33.95
N VAL A 38 18.64 15.22 33.96
CA VAL A 38 19.19 14.41 32.87
C VAL A 38 18.39 14.62 31.59
N LEU A 39 17.05 14.69 31.65
CA LEU A 39 16.22 14.98 30.48
C LEU A 39 16.53 16.35 29.89
N GLU A 40 16.65 17.39 30.73
CA GLU A 40 17.05 18.73 30.30
C GLU A 40 18.42 18.73 29.58
N CYS A 41 19.41 18.04 30.14
CA CYS A 41 20.71 17.88 29.49
C CYS A 41 20.60 17.11 28.15
N THR A 42 19.75 16.08 28.11
CA THR A 42 19.50 15.25 26.92
C THR A 42 18.82 16.07 25.82
N PHE A 43 17.89 16.95 26.18
CA PHE A 43 17.18 17.82 25.25
C PHE A 43 18.13 18.85 24.61
N ARG A 44 18.89 19.57 25.43
CA ARG A 44 19.88 20.56 24.93
C ARG A 44 20.89 19.92 23.98
N LEU A 45 21.27 18.68 24.28
CA LEU A 45 22.17 17.92 23.45
C LEU A 45 21.54 17.55 22.11
N LEU A 46 20.30 17.05 22.10
CA LEU A 46 19.59 16.75 20.86
C LEU A 46 19.38 18.01 20.03
N GLU A 47 19.01 19.12 20.63
CA GLU A 47 18.88 20.42 19.97
C GLU A 47 20.21 20.88 19.38
N SER A 48 21.32 20.71 20.11
CA SER A 48 22.66 21.05 19.63
C SER A 48 23.08 20.18 18.44
N VAL A 49 22.84 18.87 18.51
CA VAL A 49 23.09 17.93 17.41
C VAL A 49 22.23 18.29 16.21
N TYR A 50 20.93 18.50 16.40
CA TYR A 50 19.98 18.85 15.35
C TYR A 50 20.34 20.18 14.67
N SER A 51 20.60 21.23 15.46
CA SER A 51 21.00 22.54 14.93
C SER A 51 22.31 22.47 14.15
N SER A 52 23.23 21.61 14.56
CA SER A 52 24.50 21.42 13.84
C SER A 52 24.30 20.71 12.51
N ILE A 53 23.32 19.80 12.44
CA ILE A 53 22.92 19.09 11.23
C ILE A 53 22.16 20.02 10.26
N ASP A 54 21.20 20.81 10.77
CA ASP A 54 20.29 21.65 9.96
C ASP A 54 21.02 22.83 9.27
N ASN A 55 22.10 23.33 9.87
CA ASN A 55 22.93 24.40 9.32
C ASN A 55 23.71 24.03 8.04
N GLY A 56 23.32 22.97 7.32
CA GLY A 56 23.81 22.60 6.00
C GLY A 56 25.26 22.10 5.98
N LYS A 57 25.91 22.03 7.14
CA LYS A 57 27.20 21.36 7.29
C LYS A 57 26.90 19.89 7.46
N SER A 58 26.94 19.17 6.34
CA SER A 58 26.86 17.71 6.27
C SER A 58 27.96 17.10 7.14
N THR A 59 27.71 17.06 8.44
CA THR A 59 28.54 16.40 9.42
C THR A 59 28.08 14.97 9.37
N VAL A 60 28.83 14.20 8.60
CA VAL A 60 28.80 12.75 8.68
C VAL A 60 28.96 12.38 10.15
N LEU A 61 27.89 11.86 10.77
CA LEU A 61 27.99 11.31 12.11
C LEU A 61 28.84 10.04 12.03
N SER A 62 29.85 9.93 12.89
CA SER A 62 30.58 8.68 13.03
C SER A 62 29.65 7.57 13.54
N SER A 63 30.05 6.31 13.36
CA SER A 63 29.31 5.17 13.92
C SER A 63 29.17 5.26 15.44
N SER A 64 30.19 5.79 16.12
CA SER A 64 30.13 6.09 17.56
C SER A 64 29.13 7.19 17.89
N ASP A 65 29.07 8.28 17.11
CA ASP A 65 28.14 9.38 17.37
C ASP A 65 26.70 8.95 17.12
N THR A 66 26.46 8.15 16.08
CA THR A 66 25.16 7.52 15.81
C THR A 66 24.69 6.68 16.99
N THR A 67 25.60 5.91 17.60
CA THR A 67 25.28 5.08 18.78
C THR A 67 24.91 5.94 19.98
N VAL A 68 25.63 7.05 20.18
CA VAL A 68 25.32 8.01 21.25
C VAL A 68 23.96 8.67 21.01
N VAL A 69 23.68 9.14 19.79
CA VAL A 69 22.38 9.72 19.41
C VAL A 69 21.23 8.75 19.61
N LYS A 70 21.40 7.48 19.23
CA LYS A 70 20.44 6.40 19.53
C LYS A 70 20.17 6.27 21.02
N ALA A 71 21.22 6.22 21.84
CA ALA A 71 21.10 6.11 23.29
C ALA A 71 20.38 7.32 23.92
N ILE A 72 20.63 8.52 23.40
CA ILE A 72 19.99 9.77 23.84
C ILE A 72 18.49 9.76 23.52
N LEU A 73 18.12 9.40 22.28
CA LEU A 73 16.70 9.26 21.91
C LEU A 73 15.99 8.19 22.74
N GLU A 74 16.66 7.05 22.95
CA GLU A 74 16.16 6.00 23.83
C GLU A 74 15.92 6.52 25.25
N LEU A 75 16.79 7.37 25.79
CA LEU A 75 16.59 7.99 27.11
C LEU A 75 15.42 8.96 27.15
N VAL A 76 15.25 9.81 26.13
CA VAL A 76 14.07 10.68 26.01
C VAL A 76 12.80 9.84 26.06
N VAL A 77 12.76 8.75 25.31
CA VAL A 77 11.60 7.86 25.29
C VAL A 77 11.42 7.14 26.63
N ARG A 78 12.48 6.56 27.19
CA ARG A 78 12.44 5.72 28.39
C ARG A 78 12.13 6.50 29.66
N TRP A 79 12.56 7.76 29.76
CA TRP A 79 12.41 8.57 30.96
C TRP A 79 11.43 9.73 30.77
N GLY A 80 11.36 10.29 29.58
CA GLY A 80 10.52 11.44 29.26
C GLY A 80 9.11 11.04 28.83
N ILE A 81 8.96 9.98 28.04
CA ILE A 81 7.66 9.54 27.51
C ILE A 81 7.07 8.39 28.32
N TYR A 82 7.73 7.22 28.29
CA TYR A 82 7.17 5.96 28.77
C TYR A 82 6.65 5.98 30.22
N PRO A 83 7.37 6.54 31.22
CA PRO A 83 6.90 6.53 32.61
C PRO A 83 5.63 7.35 32.84
N HIS A 84 5.31 8.26 31.91
CA HIS A 84 4.15 9.14 31.97
C HIS A 84 2.98 8.61 31.13
N LEU A 85 3.16 7.51 30.38
CA LEU A 85 2.08 6.85 29.66
C LEU A 85 1.24 6.01 30.63
N SER A 86 -0.08 6.03 30.42
CA SER A 86 -0.99 5.18 31.17
C SER A 86 -0.75 3.70 30.82
N PRO A 87 -1.08 2.76 31.72
CA PRO A 87 -0.94 1.33 31.44
C PRO A 87 -1.65 0.93 30.13
N GLY A 88 -0.94 0.19 29.27
CA GLY A 88 -1.43 -0.28 27.97
C GLY A 88 -1.36 0.74 26.83
N VAL A 89 -0.89 1.97 27.08
CA VAL A 89 -0.81 3.01 26.04
C VAL A 89 0.47 2.92 25.21
N GLY A 90 1.62 2.73 25.88
CA GLY A 90 2.92 2.58 25.23
C GLY A 90 3.25 1.14 24.88
N ILE A 91 4.22 0.96 23.97
CA ILE A 91 4.87 -0.33 23.75
C ILE A 91 5.73 -0.66 25.00
N PRO A 92 5.66 -1.86 25.59
CA PRO A 92 6.54 -2.23 26.70
C PRO A 92 8.03 -2.10 26.32
N LEU A 93 8.86 -1.58 27.23
CA LEU A 93 10.29 -1.32 26.96
C LEU A 93 11.02 -2.59 26.50
N GLU A 94 10.62 -3.75 27.02
CA GLU A 94 11.18 -5.07 26.70
C GLU A 94 10.95 -5.47 25.25
N LYS A 95 9.89 -4.95 24.61
CA LYS A 95 9.60 -5.21 23.19
C LYS A 95 10.26 -4.19 22.27
N ARG A 96 10.58 -2.99 22.79
CA ARG A 96 11.25 -1.92 22.02
C ARG A 96 12.73 -2.19 21.87
N PHE A 97 13.34 -2.63 22.96
CA PHE A 97 14.78 -2.79 23.09
C PHE A 97 15.04 -4.27 23.29
N GLY A 98 15.52 -4.95 22.24
CA GLY A 98 16.09 -6.29 22.47
C GLY A 98 17.12 -6.18 23.59
N GLU A 99 17.21 -7.18 24.48
CA GLU A 99 17.99 -7.12 25.74
C GLU A 99 19.41 -6.55 25.60
N LYS A 100 19.99 -6.64 24.40
CA LYS A 100 21.33 -6.16 24.04
C LYS A 100 21.43 -4.65 23.78
N SER A 101 20.38 -3.94 23.31
CA SER A 101 20.54 -2.53 22.91
C SER A 101 20.70 -1.60 24.10
N ALA A 102 19.91 -1.79 25.16
CA ALA A 102 20.02 -1.01 26.39
C ALA A 102 21.35 -1.28 27.10
N ALA A 103 21.81 -2.53 27.10
CA ALA A 103 23.12 -2.90 27.63
C ALA A 103 24.28 -2.33 26.78
N SER A 104 24.12 -2.29 25.45
CA SER A 104 25.10 -1.72 24.53
C SER A 104 25.15 -0.19 24.61
N ALA A 105 24.02 0.49 24.76
CA ALA A 105 23.97 1.91 25.07
C ALA A 105 24.72 2.19 26.38
N ALA A 106 24.40 1.46 27.45
CA ALA A 106 25.10 1.59 28.73
C ALA A 106 26.61 1.25 28.65
N ALA A 107 27.01 0.29 27.80
CA ALA A 107 28.40 -0.13 27.62
C ALA A 107 29.21 0.85 26.74
N ALA A 108 28.64 1.35 25.64
CA ALA A 108 29.24 2.39 24.80
C ALA A 108 29.49 3.67 25.60
N LEU A 109 28.59 3.96 26.54
CA LEU A 109 28.76 5.04 27.50
C LEU A 109 29.89 4.77 28.50
N LYS A 110 30.10 3.51 28.90
CA LYS A 110 31.15 3.11 29.84
C LYS A 110 32.56 3.15 29.24
N GLU A 111 32.73 2.74 27.98
CA GLU A 111 34.05 2.72 27.31
C GLU A 111 34.61 4.12 27.00
N HIS A 112 33.76 5.13 26.85
CA HIS A 112 34.19 6.48 26.47
C HIS A 112 34.38 7.43 27.67
N VAL A 113 34.15 6.93 28.90
CA VAL A 113 34.24 7.69 30.16
C VAL A 113 35.59 7.52 30.85
N SER A 114 36.47 6.67 30.31
CA SER A 114 37.84 6.47 30.83
C SER A 114 38.83 7.60 30.46
N GLY A 115 38.38 8.71 29.87
CA GLY A 115 39.20 9.92 29.64
C GLY A 115 38.71 11.11 30.47
N GLU A 116 39.44 11.44 31.52
CA GLU A 116 39.11 12.46 32.52
C GLU A 116 39.03 13.91 31.98
N GLY A 117 38.18 14.73 32.62
CA GLY A 117 38.14 16.19 32.44
C GLY A 117 37.08 16.88 33.30
N SER A 118 37.52 17.41 34.44
CA SER A 118 36.76 18.29 35.35
C SER A 118 36.53 19.68 34.73
N GLY A 119 35.30 20.20 34.77
CA GLY A 119 34.93 21.56 34.35
C GLY A 119 33.39 21.73 34.31
N SER A 120 32.84 22.54 35.23
CA SER A 120 32.38 23.94 35.10
C SER A 120 31.02 24.11 34.44
N SER A 121 30.07 24.61 35.22
CA SER A 121 28.68 24.89 34.86
C SER A 121 28.59 26.10 33.91
N VAL A 122 28.09 25.88 32.70
CA VAL A 122 27.79 26.93 31.73
C VAL A 122 26.27 27.15 31.70
N GLY A 123 25.85 28.39 31.94
CA GLY A 123 24.46 28.83 31.80
C GLY A 123 24.09 28.99 30.33
N LEU A 124 22.88 28.57 29.95
CA LEU A 124 22.38 28.71 28.57
C LEU A 124 20.93 29.20 28.53
N VAL A 125 20.69 29.98 27.48
CA VAL A 125 19.47 30.67 27.06
C VAL A 125 18.83 29.88 25.91
N GLY A 126 17.50 29.79 25.86
CA GLY A 126 16.77 29.62 24.58
C GLY A 126 15.69 28.55 24.52
N ALA A 127 14.50 28.87 25.06
CA ALA A 127 13.14 28.46 24.69
C ALA A 127 12.32 28.42 25.99
N GLN A 128 11.52 29.46 26.25
CA GLN A 128 10.66 29.52 27.44
C GLN A 128 9.49 28.54 27.29
N MET A 129 9.75 27.25 27.42
CA MET A 129 8.71 26.29 27.78
C MET A 129 8.35 26.50 29.25
N SER A 130 7.06 26.62 29.53
CA SER A 130 6.54 26.79 30.88
C SER A 130 7.10 25.71 31.82
N LYS A 131 7.64 26.12 32.98
CA LYS A 131 8.15 25.21 34.05
C LYS A 131 7.11 24.21 34.55
N ASP A 132 5.84 24.36 34.15
CA ASP A 132 4.74 23.49 34.56
C ASP A 132 4.36 22.44 33.49
N ALA A 133 5.02 22.42 32.32
CA ALA A 133 4.70 21.44 31.29
C ALA A 133 5.19 20.04 31.73
N PRO A 134 4.36 18.99 31.63
CA PRO A 134 4.76 17.65 31.99
C PRO A 134 5.92 17.25 31.08
N SER A 135 6.94 16.63 31.66
CA SER A 135 8.02 15.90 31.00
C SER A 135 7.58 15.17 29.72
N LEU A 136 6.39 14.57 29.73
CA LEU A 136 5.76 13.93 28.57
C LEU A 136 5.61 14.87 27.37
N LEU A 137 5.07 16.08 27.57
CA LEU A 137 4.84 17.04 26.50
C LEU A 137 6.15 17.57 25.92
N GLN A 138 7.11 17.93 26.78
CA GLN A 138 8.42 18.42 26.34
C GLN A 138 9.16 17.36 25.52
N SER A 139 9.16 16.11 26.00
CA SER A 139 9.79 14.99 25.31
C SER A 139 9.12 14.69 23.96
N ALA A 140 7.79 14.71 23.92
CA ALA A 140 7.02 14.50 22.70
C ALA A 140 7.25 15.64 21.69
N GLU A 141 7.19 16.90 22.12
CA GLU A 141 7.47 18.06 21.25
C GLU A 141 8.88 18.02 20.66
N LEU A 142 9.88 17.66 21.47
CA LEU A 142 11.25 17.54 20.99
C LEU A 142 11.36 16.48 19.88
N LEU A 143 10.83 15.27 20.09
CA LEU A 143 10.85 14.22 19.08
C LEU A 143 9.99 14.57 17.86
N ALA A 144 8.87 15.27 18.05
CA ALA A 144 8.03 15.76 16.97
C ALA A 144 8.76 16.79 16.11
N GLY A 145 9.48 17.73 16.73
CA GLY A 145 10.29 18.72 16.01
C GLY A 145 11.33 18.05 15.11
N LEU A 146 11.99 16.99 15.58
CA LEU A 146 12.96 16.24 14.77
C LEU A 146 12.38 15.62 13.50
N ILE A 147 11.08 15.32 13.47
CA ILE A 147 10.41 14.67 12.33
C ILE A 147 9.53 15.62 11.50
N LEU A 148 9.00 16.69 12.12
CA LEU A 148 8.12 17.66 11.46
C LEU A 148 8.87 18.88 10.93
N ASP A 149 9.91 19.33 11.65
CA ASP A 149 10.68 20.53 11.28
C ASP A 149 11.86 20.21 10.36
N SER A 150 12.13 18.92 10.10
CA SER A 150 13.14 18.51 9.14
C SER A 150 12.75 19.06 7.77
N PRO A 151 13.55 19.95 7.15
CA PRO A 151 13.19 20.58 5.89
C PRO A 151 13.00 19.48 4.84
N GLN A 152 11.74 19.23 4.49
CA GLN A 152 11.37 18.33 3.39
C GLN A 152 11.79 18.99 2.07
N LYS A 153 13.09 19.00 1.80
CA LYS A 153 13.66 19.05 0.44
C LYS A 153 13.62 17.67 -0.21
N ILE A 154 12.88 16.72 0.37
CA ILE A 154 12.44 15.48 -0.28
C ILE A 154 11.17 15.79 -1.07
N ASN A 155 11.21 16.84 -1.90
CA ASN A 155 10.23 17.03 -2.96
C ASN A 155 10.62 16.12 -4.12
N SER A 156 10.36 14.84 -3.89
CA SER A 156 9.89 13.94 -4.93
C SER A 156 9.01 12.95 -4.21
N GLU A 157 7.70 13.24 -4.14
CA GLU A 157 6.76 12.14 -4.13
C GLU A 157 7.24 11.18 -5.24
N PRO A 158 7.46 9.88 -4.98
CA PRO A 158 7.56 8.95 -6.09
C PRO A 158 6.23 9.06 -6.83
N SER A 159 6.25 9.81 -7.93
CA SER A 159 5.17 9.97 -8.87
C SER A 159 4.96 8.61 -9.50
N GLY A 160 4.11 7.79 -8.88
CA GLY A 160 3.84 6.44 -9.31
C GLY A 160 3.95 5.46 -8.16
N LEU A 161 2.84 4.79 -7.85
CA LEU A 161 2.88 3.45 -7.28
C LEU A 161 3.49 2.54 -8.35
N ASP A 162 4.79 2.67 -8.60
CA ASP A 162 5.53 1.65 -9.33
C ASP A 162 5.53 0.43 -8.43
N ALA A 163 4.80 -0.61 -8.85
CA ALA A 163 4.62 -1.84 -8.10
C ALA A 163 5.96 -2.54 -7.75
N THR A 164 7.07 -2.12 -8.37
CA THR A 164 8.46 -2.48 -8.04
C THR A 164 8.97 -1.89 -6.72
N SER A 165 8.32 -0.86 -6.16
CA SER A 165 8.69 -0.25 -4.87
C SER A 165 8.18 -1.04 -3.66
N ILE A 166 7.25 -1.98 -3.86
CA ILE A 166 6.56 -2.75 -2.81
C ILE A 166 7.49 -3.76 -2.09
N GLY A 167 8.78 -3.83 -2.45
CA GLY A 167 9.73 -4.81 -1.89
C GLY A 167 10.85 -4.26 -1.01
N GLN A 168 10.99 -2.94 -0.82
CA GLN A 168 12.13 -2.36 -0.07
C GLN A 168 11.82 -2.10 1.41
N CYS A 169 11.32 -3.10 2.12
CA CYS A 169 11.37 -3.12 3.58
C CYS A 169 12.56 -3.98 3.99
N SER A 170 13.68 -3.35 4.35
CA SER A 170 14.83 -4.02 4.96
C SER A 170 14.43 -4.55 6.34
N GLU A 171 14.31 -5.88 6.47
CA GLU A 171 14.14 -6.53 7.78
C GLU A 171 15.39 -6.30 8.65
N PRO A 172 15.24 -6.09 9.98
CA PRO A 172 16.33 -6.25 10.92
C PRO A 172 16.63 -7.75 11.07
N SER A 173 17.70 -8.21 10.42
CA SER A 173 18.15 -9.60 10.47
C SER A 173 18.45 -10.07 11.90
N ASN A 174 17.85 -11.19 12.33
CA ASN A 174 18.21 -11.92 13.55
C ASN A 174 19.62 -12.55 13.40
N PRO A 175 20.50 -12.49 14.43
CA PRO A 175 21.82 -13.08 14.34
C PRO A 175 21.78 -14.53 14.83
N THR A 176 21.97 -15.50 13.94
CA THR A 176 22.40 -16.85 14.35
C THR A 176 23.44 -17.42 13.40
N GLU A 177 24.64 -17.52 13.97
CA GLU A 177 25.79 -18.41 13.69
C GLU A 177 26.57 -18.36 12.35
N LYS A 178 27.79 -17.80 12.50
CA LYS A 178 29.10 -18.30 12.03
C LYS A 178 29.32 -18.40 10.51
N GLY A 179 29.57 -17.23 9.91
CA GLY A 179 30.40 -17.09 8.72
C GLY A 179 31.20 -15.80 8.85
N GLY A 180 32.53 -15.89 8.85
CA GLY A 180 33.40 -14.73 8.95
C GLY A 180 33.43 -13.96 7.64
N GLU A 181 32.69 -12.86 7.56
CA GLU A 181 32.85 -11.86 6.50
C GLU A 181 33.18 -10.50 7.13
N THR A 182 34.35 -10.00 6.77
CA THR A 182 34.84 -8.65 7.06
C THR A 182 33.99 -7.62 6.30
N LEU A 183 32.95 -7.12 6.95
CA LEU A 183 32.18 -5.94 6.53
C LEU A 183 32.62 -4.73 7.36
N THR A 184 33.63 -4.02 6.85
CA THR A 184 33.98 -2.66 7.30
C THR A 184 33.65 -1.67 6.18
N GLU A 185 32.38 -1.32 6.03
CA GLU A 185 31.97 -0.11 5.32
C GLU A 185 31.19 0.77 6.30
N ALA A 186 31.82 1.85 6.72
CA ALA A 186 31.23 2.85 7.62
C ALA A 186 30.12 3.60 6.87
N THR A 187 28.87 3.21 7.10
CA THR A 187 27.71 3.93 6.56
C THR A 187 27.54 5.25 7.30
N ASN A 188 27.84 6.34 6.60
CA ASN A 188 27.68 7.71 7.05
C ASN A 188 26.20 8.04 7.26
N LEU A 189 25.80 8.55 8.44
CA LEU A 189 24.40 8.92 8.72
C LEU A 189 24.17 10.43 8.50
N PRO A 190 23.42 10.85 7.47
CA PRO A 190 22.99 12.24 7.28
C PRO A 190 21.82 12.63 8.20
N ALA A 191 21.39 13.90 8.20
CA ALA A 191 20.19 14.41 8.88
C ALA A 191 18.97 13.48 8.75
N ALA A 192 18.79 12.96 7.53
CA ALA A 192 17.74 12.02 7.19
C ALA A 192 17.75 10.79 8.11
N ALA A 193 18.89 10.35 8.61
CA ALA A 193 18.99 9.17 9.43
C ALA A 193 18.57 9.38 10.89
N LEU A 194 18.73 10.59 11.45
CA LEU A 194 18.11 10.93 12.73
C LEU A 194 16.58 10.91 12.59
N HIS A 195 16.07 11.53 11.53
CA HIS A 195 14.66 11.51 11.17
C HIS A 195 14.15 10.06 11.00
N GLN A 196 14.85 9.23 10.22
CA GLN A 196 14.50 7.81 10.04
C GLN A 196 14.52 7.05 11.37
N LEU A 197 15.50 7.31 12.24
CA LEU A 197 15.60 6.63 13.52
C LEU A 197 14.39 6.91 14.41
N VAL A 198 13.97 8.19 14.51
CA VAL A 198 12.75 8.55 15.24
C VAL A 198 11.52 7.95 14.55
N MET A 199 11.46 7.96 13.22
CA MET A 199 10.34 7.41 12.46
C MET A 199 10.15 5.91 12.67
N PHE A 200 11.21 5.12 12.58
CA PHE A 200 11.13 3.66 12.67
C PHE A 200 10.97 3.15 14.10
N HIS A 201 11.59 3.82 15.09
CA HIS A 201 11.67 3.27 16.44
C HIS A 201 10.83 3.99 17.48
N HIS A 202 10.49 5.25 17.28
CA HIS A 202 9.90 6.10 18.32
C HIS A 202 8.56 6.74 17.91
N LEU A 203 8.16 6.63 16.65
CA LEU A 203 6.87 7.11 16.17
C LEU A 203 5.66 6.51 16.92
N PRO A 204 5.61 5.20 17.25
CA PRO A 204 4.51 4.66 18.05
C PRO A 204 4.41 5.37 19.41
N ASP A 205 5.54 5.64 20.04
CA ASP A 205 5.59 6.25 21.37
C ASP A 205 5.17 7.71 21.33
N LEU A 206 5.53 8.40 20.26
CA LEU A 206 5.12 9.75 19.98
C LEU A 206 3.60 9.85 19.75
N CYS A 207 3.04 8.94 18.94
CA CYS A 207 1.59 8.82 18.73
C CYS A 207 0.88 8.55 20.06
N ALA A 208 1.36 7.60 20.85
CA ALA A 208 0.83 7.28 22.17
C ALA A 208 0.84 8.50 23.12
N ALA A 209 1.96 9.23 23.17
CA ALA A 209 2.11 10.43 23.99
C ALA A 209 1.11 11.52 23.62
N PHE A 210 1.04 11.90 22.34
CA PHE A 210 0.12 12.96 21.92
C PHE A 210 -1.35 12.55 22.00
N ILE A 211 -1.71 11.30 21.70
CA ILE A 211 -3.10 10.84 21.88
C ILE A 211 -3.47 10.95 23.36
N GLN A 212 -2.61 10.52 24.28
CA GLN A 212 -2.86 10.67 25.71
C GLN A 212 -2.98 12.15 26.11
N LEU A 213 -2.04 13.00 25.70
CA LEU A 213 -2.06 14.43 26.01
C LEU A 213 -3.30 15.16 25.46
N SER A 214 -3.82 14.72 24.31
CA SER A 214 -5.06 15.26 23.73
C SER A 214 -6.30 14.98 24.59
N LEU A 215 -6.25 13.96 25.46
CA LEU A 215 -7.35 13.55 26.34
C LEU A 215 -7.14 14.04 27.78
N SER A 216 -5.93 13.89 28.30
CA SER A 216 -5.55 14.23 29.67
C SER A 216 -4.53 15.35 29.67
N GLY A 217 -4.96 16.56 30.02
CA GLY A 217 -4.08 17.73 30.08
C GLY A 217 -4.83 19.02 30.32
N LYS A 218 -4.09 20.09 30.59
CA LYS A 218 -4.61 21.47 30.50
C LYS A 218 -5.09 21.73 29.06
N ASP A 219 -6.06 22.63 28.88
CA ASP A 219 -6.65 22.90 27.55
C ASP A 219 -5.60 23.32 26.51
N GLU A 220 -4.53 24.00 26.94
CA GLU A 220 -3.41 24.37 26.08
C GLU A 220 -2.66 23.14 25.54
N TRP A 221 -2.37 22.14 26.39
CA TRP A 221 -1.68 20.92 25.98
C TRP A 221 -2.55 20.06 25.08
N LYS A 222 -3.86 20.01 25.34
CA LYS A 222 -4.81 19.31 24.47
C LYS A 222 -4.83 19.90 23.07
N LYS A 223 -4.89 21.23 22.97
CA LYS A 223 -4.84 21.95 21.70
C LYS A 223 -3.53 21.67 20.96
N LEU A 224 -2.40 21.80 21.64
CA LEU A 224 -1.08 21.55 21.05
C LEU A 224 -0.93 20.09 20.58
N ALA A 225 -1.28 19.11 21.43
CA ALA A 225 -1.21 17.70 21.07
C ALA A 225 -2.14 17.35 19.89
N THR A 226 -3.34 17.93 19.85
CA THR A 226 -4.27 17.76 18.72
C THR A 226 -3.69 18.35 17.44
N GLU A 227 -3.08 19.54 17.53
CA GLU A 227 -2.39 20.17 16.41
C GLU A 227 -1.23 19.31 15.89
N ARG A 228 -0.37 18.80 16.79
CA ARG A 228 0.72 17.90 16.40
C ARG A 228 0.24 16.60 15.78
N ILE A 229 -0.81 15.98 16.31
CA ILE A 229 -1.44 14.81 15.69
C ILE A 229 -1.88 15.12 14.26
N ASN A 230 -2.56 16.25 14.04
CA ASN A 230 -3.01 16.65 12.71
C ASN A 230 -1.84 16.92 11.76
N GLN A 231 -0.78 17.58 12.24
CA GLN A 231 0.45 17.79 11.48
C GLN A 231 1.12 16.48 11.11
N MET A 232 1.29 15.55 12.07
CA MET A 232 1.85 14.22 11.85
C MET A 232 1.05 13.42 10.80
N VAL A 233 -0.29 13.40 10.94
CA VAL A 233 -1.18 12.71 9.97
C VAL A 233 -1.11 13.35 8.59
N LYS A 234 -0.81 14.64 8.48
CA LYS A 234 -0.72 15.37 7.20
C LYS A 234 0.65 15.20 6.53
N VAL A 235 1.73 15.36 7.28
CA VAL A 235 3.10 15.53 6.76
C VAL A 235 3.86 14.21 6.66
N LEU A 236 3.66 13.28 7.60
CA LEU A 236 4.46 12.07 7.66
C LEU A 236 4.02 11.05 6.59
N PRO A 237 4.94 10.17 6.14
CA PRO A 237 4.61 9.10 5.20
C PRO A 237 3.54 8.16 5.78
N VAL A 238 2.54 7.85 4.96
CA VAL A 238 1.35 7.07 5.39
C VAL A 238 1.75 5.70 5.95
N ALA A 239 2.71 5.02 5.32
CA ALA A 239 3.17 3.69 5.74
C ALA A 239 3.69 3.66 7.19
N HIS A 240 4.55 4.62 7.56
CA HIS A 240 5.12 4.69 8.91
C HIS A 240 4.04 5.02 9.96
N MET A 241 3.10 5.92 9.64
CA MET A 241 2.00 6.24 10.54
C MET A 241 1.05 5.06 10.75
N VAL A 242 0.72 4.33 9.68
CA VAL A 242 -0.11 3.12 9.76
C VAL A 242 0.60 2.04 10.58
N GLU A 243 1.88 1.78 10.32
CA GLU A 243 2.71 0.86 11.11
C GLU A 243 2.70 1.24 12.59
N ALA A 244 2.97 2.51 12.90
CA ALA A 244 3.08 2.97 14.27
C ALA A 244 1.76 2.78 15.04
N LEU A 245 0.63 3.16 14.43
CA LEU A 245 -0.69 3.01 15.04
C LEU A 245 -1.10 1.54 15.18
N LEU A 246 -0.85 0.69 14.17
CA LEU A 246 -1.13 -0.75 14.28
C LEU A 246 -0.23 -1.42 15.33
N THR A 247 1.01 -0.98 15.48
CA THR A 247 1.93 -1.47 16.54
C THR A 247 1.41 -1.13 17.93
N LEU A 248 0.85 0.08 18.12
CA LEU A 248 0.18 0.45 19.37
C LEU A 248 -1.07 -0.40 19.63
N LEU A 249 -1.86 -0.67 18.59
CA LEU A 249 -3.10 -1.43 18.71
C LEU A 249 -2.88 -2.94 18.90
N GLY A 250 -1.73 -3.46 18.46
CA GLY A 250 -1.36 -4.88 18.52
C GLY A 250 -0.87 -5.37 19.90
N GLN A 251 -0.84 -4.53 20.93
CA GLN A 251 -0.40 -4.94 22.27
C GLN A 251 -1.40 -5.92 22.90
N LYS A 252 -0.88 -7.06 23.41
CA LYS A 252 -1.69 -8.10 24.05
C LYS A 252 -1.94 -7.83 25.54
N GLU A 253 -0.88 -7.50 26.29
CA GLU A 253 -0.93 -7.36 27.75
C GLU A 253 0.04 -6.27 28.23
N PRO A 254 -0.44 -5.28 29.02
CA PRO A 254 -1.85 -4.84 29.04
C PRO A 254 -2.28 -4.42 27.62
N GLY A 255 -3.47 -4.86 27.20
CA GLY A 255 -4.03 -4.45 25.91
C GLY A 255 -4.34 -2.95 25.87
N PRO A 256 -4.42 -2.34 24.67
CA PRO A 256 -4.61 -0.90 24.56
C PRO A 256 -5.98 -0.48 25.10
N PRO A 257 -6.05 0.63 25.86
CA PRO A 257 -7.30 1.09 26.44
C PRO A 257 -8.30 1.49 25.33
N HIS A 258 -9.60 1.44 25.65
CA HIS A 258 -10.66 1.69 24.66
C HIS A 258 -10.53 3.06 23.98
N TRP A 259 -10.20 4.10 24.75
CA TRP A 259 -10.00 5.45 24.20
C TRP A 259 -8.83 5.51 23.21
N LEU A 260 -7.78 4.71 23.40
CA LEU A 260 -6.65 4.65 22.47
C LEU A 260 -7.07 3.95 21.19
N LYS A 261 -7.80 2.85 21.30
CA LYS A 261 -8.38 2.14 20.14
C LYS A 261 -9.27 3.05 19.31
N GLU A 262 -10.10 3.86 19.96
CA GLU A 262 -11.01 4.78 19.27
C GLU A 262 -10.25 5.92 18.57
N ASN A 263 -9.28 6.55 19.23
CA ASN A 263 -8.52 7.67 18.66
C ASN A 263 -7.52 7.20 17.59
N ALA A 264 -6.76 6.13 17.83
CA ALA A 264 -5.88 5.54 16.83
C ALA A 264 -6.69 4.99 15.65
N GLY A 265 -7.86 4.38 15.89
CA GLY A 265 -8.80 3.97 14.85
C GLY A 265 -9.31 5.15 14.03
N ARG A 266 -9.54 6.32 14.66
CA ARG A 266 -9.87 7.59 13.97
C ARG A 266 -8.75 8.10 13.07
N MET A 267 -7.52 7.99 13.53
CA MET A 267 -6.35 8.39 12.75
C MET A 267 -6.10 7.42 11.60
N LEU A 268 -6.18 6.11 11.85
CA LEU A 268 -5.98 5.06 10.85
C LEU A 268 -6.90 5.22 9.66
N SER A 269 -8.20 5.46 9.86
CA SER A 269 -9.09 5.54 8.71
C SER A 269 -9.01 6.89 7.98
N LYS A 270 -8.50 7.97 8.60
CA LYS A 270 -8.01 9.15 7.86
C LYS A 270 -6.79 8.81 7.01
N LEU A 271 -5.85 8.03 7.54
CA LEU A 271 -4.64 7.61 6.83
C LEU A 271 -4.95 6.67 5.66
N VAL A 272 -5.90 5.74 5.83
CA VAL A 272 -6.38 4.83 4.77
C VAL A 272 -6.94 5.60 3.58
N MET A 273 -7.61 6.72 3.82
CA MET A 273 -8.14 7.62 2.78
C MET A 273 -7.07 8.48 2.10
N ARG A 274 -5.85 8.58 2.64
CA ARG A 274 -4.74 9.23 1.93
C ARG A 274 -4.21 8.31 0.83
N ARG A 275 -3.63 8.88 -0.22
CA ARG A 275 -2.97 8.12 -1.30
C ARG A 275 -1.96 7.11 -0.72
N GLY A 276 -2.09 5.85 -1.11
CA GLY A 276 -1.26 4.73 -0.62
C GLY A 276 -1.66 4.21 0.76
N GLY A 277 -2.69 4.76 1.40
CA GLY A 277 -3.15 4.34 2.71
C GLY A 277 -3.78 2.95 2.73
N VAL A 278 -4.49 2.58 1.67
CA VAL A 278 -5.02 1.22 1.49
C VAL A 278 -3.86 0.22 1.39
N ALA A 279 -2.88 0.52 0.54
CA ALA A 279 -1.70 -0.32 0.34
C ALA A 279 -0.92 -0.53 1.64
N ALA A 280 -0.59 0.57 2.34
CA ALA A 280 0.11 0.53 3.62
C ALA A 280 -0.64 -0.27 4.70
N SER A 281 -1.97 -0.15 4.72
CA SER A 281 -2.80 -0.88 5.68
C SER A 281 -2.88 -2.36 5.35
N MET A 282 -3.07 -2.72 4.08
CA MET A 282 -3.01 -4.11 3.64
C MET A 282 -1.64 -4.71 3.94
N GLU A 283 -0.55 -4.02 3.61
CA GLU A 283 0.81 -4.51 3.83
C GLU A 283 1.02 -5.01 5.27
N ARG A 284 0.57 -4.23 6.25
CA ARG A 284 0.69 -4.58 7.66
C ARG A 284 -0.32 -5.61 8.14
N LEU A 285 -1.53 -5.63 7.58
CA LEU A 285 -2.57 -6.57 7.99
C LEU A 285 -2.40 -7.95 7.35
N VAL A 286 -1.86 -8.02 6.12
CA VAL A 286 -1.73 -9.28 5.36
C VAL A 286 -0.29 -9.80 5.22
N GLY A 287 0.73 -9.02 5.55
CA GLY A 287 2.13 -9.43 5.38
C GLY A 287 2.55 -10.66 6.20
N GLY A 288 1.92 -10.87 7.36
CA GLY A 288 2.15 -12.05 8.21
C GLY A 288 1.22 -13.24 7.92
N ILE A 289 0.31 -13.12 6.96
CA ILE A 289 -0.70 -14.15 6.67
C ILE A 289 -0.13 -15.18 5.70
N GLN A 290 -0.30 -16.46 6.02
CA GLN A 290 0.05 -17.54 5.10
C GLN A 290 -0.75 -17.42 3.81
N GLU A 291 -0.06 -17.61 2.68
CA GLU A 291 -0.65 -17.60 1.35
C GLU A 291 -1.82 -18.60 1.27
N GLY A 292 -2.92 -18.18 0.64
CA GLY A 292 -4.13 -18.98 0.52
C GLY A 292 -5.12 -18.86 1.68
N ASN A 293 -4.86 -18.04 2.70
CA ASN A 293 -5.83 -17.84 3.79
C ASN A 293 -6.95 -16.85 3.42
N VAL A 294 -7.87 -17.33 2.56
CA VAL A 294 -8.98 -16.53 2.00
C VAL A 294 -9.84 -15.87 3.09
N LYS A 295 -10.10 -16.56 4.21
CA LYS A 295 -10.90 -16.02 5.31
C LYS A 295 -10.26 -14.80 5.95
N ALA A 296 -8.94 -14.80 6.07
CA ALA A 296 -8.22 -13.68 6.66
C ALA A 296 -8.19 -12.49 5.70
N TYR A 297 -8.01 -12.72 4.40
CA TYR A 297 -8.15 -11.68 3.37
C TYR A 297 -9.56 -11.09 3.37
N GLU A 298 -10.59 -11.93 3.43
CA GLU A 298 -11.98 -11.50 3.47
C GLU A 298 -12.28 -10.65 4.71
N HIS A 299 -11.80 -11.06 5.89
CA HIS A 299 -11.98 -10.29 7.11
C HIS A 299 -11.33 -8.90 7.01
N ILE A 300 -10.11 -8.82 6.47
CA ILE A 300 -9.39 -7.56 6.29
C ILE A 300 -10.07 -6.69 5.23
N ALA A 301 -10.44 -7.26 4.09
CA ALA A 301 -11.16 -6.57 3.02
C ALA A 301 -12.52 -6.04 3.50
N LEU A 302 -13.26 -6.82 4.28
CA LEU A 302 -14.54 -6.39 4.87
C LEU A 302 -14.36 -5.22 5.85
N HIS A 303 -13.29 -5.28 6.64
CA HIS A 303 -12.93 -4.21 7.57
C HIS A 303 -12.55 -2.93 6.82
N LEU A 304 -11.67 -3.04 5.82
CA LEU A 304 -11.23 -1.91 5.00
C LEU A 304 -12.34 -1.36 4.12
N ALA A 305 -13.26 -2.16 3.59
CA ALA A 305 -14.38 -1.62 2.81
C ALA A 305 -15.35 -0.78 3.66
N LYS A 306 -15.32 -0.91 5.00
CA LYS A 306 -16.33 -0.32 5.91
C LYS A 306 -16.12 1.18 6.05
N VAL A 307 -17.12 1.94 5.59
CA VAL A 307 -17.18 3.39 5.74
C VAL A 307 -17.03 3.74 7.23
N PRO A 308 -15.96 4.46 7.61
CA PRO A 308 -15.74 4.84 9.00
C PRO A 308 -16.77 5.87 9.45
N ARG A 309 -17.19 5.79 10.72
CA ARG A 309 -18.27 6.63 11.27
C ARG A 309 -18.00 8.14 11.25
N TYR A 310 -16.75 8.54 11.09
CA TYR A 310 -16.30 9.93 11.16
C TYR A 310 -15.98 10.52 9.79
N VAL A 311 -16.14 9.74 8.71
CA VAL A 311 -16.15 10.28 7.35
C VAL A 311 -17.52 10.90 7.13
N ALA A 312 -17.58 12.10 6.55
CA ALA A 312 -18.81 12.87 6.51
C ALA A 312 -19.87 12.21 5.63
N THR A 313 -19.42 11.59 4.53
CA THR A 313 -20.31 10.90 3.58
C THR A 313 -19.71 9.60 3.06
N THR A 314 -20.56 8.66 2.64
CA THR A 314 -20.12 7.46 1.92
C THR A 314 -19.39 7.83 0.63
N GLN A 315 -19.84 8.86 -0.08
CA GLN A 315 -19.23 9.32 -1.33
C GLN A 315 -17.77 9.76 -1.13
N GLU A 316 -17.49 10.60 -0.12
CA GLU A 316 -16.13 11.03 0.24
C GLU A 316 -15.20 9.83 0.48
N TYR A 317 -15.75 8.75 1.06
CA TYR A 317 -15.00 7.52 1.26
C TYR A 317 -14.66 6.79 -0.04
N TYR A 318 -15.64 6.64 -0.95
CA TYR A 318 -15.42 5.99 -2.25
C TYR A 318 -14.47 6.78 -3.14
N GLU A 319 -14.60 8.10 -3.16
CA GLU A 319 -13.72 9.01 -3.89
C GLU A 319 -12.25 8.88 -3.44
N ALA A 320 -12.02 8.76 -2.13
CA ALA A 320 -10.67 8.64 -1.58
C ALA A 320 -10.04 7.24 -1.78
N ILE A 321 -10.85 6.18 -1.74
CA ILE A 321 -10.36 4.79 -1.68
C ILE A 321 -10.30 4.12 -3.04
N SER A 322 -11.30 4.35 -3.89
CA SER A 322 -11.41 3.68 -5.19
C SER A 322 -10.17 3.88 -6.07
N PRO A 323 -9.61 5.10 -6.22
CA PRO A 323 -8.41 5.31 -7.04
C PRO A 323 -7.16 4.57 -6.55
N GLN A 324 -7.15 4.07 -5.31
CA GLN A 324 -6.02 3.34 -4.74
C GLN A 324 -6.06 1.83 -5.03
N LEU A 325 -7.20 1.28 -5.45
CA LEU A 325 -7.36 -0.15 -5.71
C LEU A 325 -6.72 -0.64 -7.02
N PRO A 326 -6.75 0.10 -8.14
CA PRO A 326 -6.17 -0.37 -9.40
C PRO A 326 -4.71 -0.82 -9.33
N PRO A 327 -3.79 -0.06 -8.72
CA PRO A 327 -2.40 -0.49 -8.61
C PRO A 327 -2.22 -1.78 -7.79
N LEU A 328 -3.14 -2.05 -6.85
CA LEU A 328 -3.11 -3.26 -6.02
C LEU A 328 -3.69 -4.48 -6.75
N ILE A 329 -4.76 -4.27 -7.52
CA ILE A 329 -5.40 -5.32 -8.33
C ILE A 329 -4.50 -5.69 -9.52
N LEU A 330 -3.78 -4.72 -10.10
CA LEU A 330 -2.91 -4.94 -11.25
C LEU A 330 -1.45 -5.22 -10.86
N ALA A 331 -1.14 -5.34 -9.57
CA ALA A 331 0.22 -5.61 -9.11
C ALA A 331 0.76 -6.89 -9.76
N PRO A 332 1.99 -6.88 -10.32
CA PRO A 332 2.56 -8.02 -11.00
C PRO A 332 2.77 -9.16 -10.00
N LEU A 333 2.17 -10.30 -10.30
CA LEU A 333 2.26 -11.48 -9.46
C LEU A 333 3.64 -12.15 -9.62
N PRO A 334 4.10 -12.90 -8.61
CA PRO A 334 5.35 -13.66 -8.68
C PRO A 334 5.37 -14.57 -9.92
N GLY A 335 6.53 -14.70 -10.54
CA GLY A 335 6.70 -15.51 -11.77
C GLY A 335 6.38 -14.77 -13.08
N GLN A 336 5.81 -13.56 -13.03
CA GLN A 336 5.63 -12.70 -14.22
C GLN A 336 6.91 -11.94 -14.60
N GLU A 337 7.04 -11.55 -15.87
CA GLU A 337 8.10 -10.61 -16.30
C GLU A 337 8.01 -9.30 -15.49
N GLY A 338 9.10 -8.94 -14.81
CA GLY A 338 9.14 -7.79 -13.88
C GLY A 338 8.60 -8.07 -12.47
N GLY A 339 8.10 -9.28 -12.21
CA GLY A 339 7.62 -9.72 -10.91
C GLY A 339 8.73 -10.14 -9.94
N LEU A 340 8.37 -10.27 -8.67
CA LEU A 340 9.27 -10.77 -7.62
C LEU A 340 9.53 -12.26 -7.81
N LYS A 341 10.71 -12.72 -7.40
CA LYS A 341 11.03 -14.16 -7.38
C LYS A 341 10.04 -14.89 -6.48
N GLU A 342 9.47 -15.97 -7.01
CA GLU A 342 8.59 -16.86 -6.26
C GLU A 342 9.26 -17.33 -4.95
N GLY A 343 8.43 -17.53 -3.92
CA GLY A 343 8.90 -17.96 -2.59
C GLY A 343 9.50 -16.85 -1.72
N THR A 344 9.70 -15.63 -2.23
CA THR A 344 10.16 -14.50 -1.39
C THR A 344 9.03 -13.96 -0.49
N LEU A 345 9.39 -13.35 0.64
CA LEU A 345 8.43 -12.69 1.53
C LEU A 345 7.65 -11.58 0.81
N ALA A 346 8.36 -10.77 0.01
CA ALA A 346 7.77 -9.71 -0.78
C ALA A 346 6.80 -10.25 -1.84
N ALA A 347 7.14 -11.37 -2.50
CA ALA A 347 6.25 -12.04 -3.45
C ALA A 347 4.92 -12.44 -2.79
N ARG A 348 4.99 -13.12 -1.64
CA ARG A 348 3.77 -13.52 -0.88
C ARG A 348 2.95 -12.32 -0.43
N LEU A 349 3.63 -11.25 0.01
CA LEU A 349 2.97 -10.01 0.40
C LEU A 349 2.16 -9.40 -0.75
N VAL A 350 2.77 -9.29 -1.94
CA VAL A 350 2.09 -8.76 -3.14
C VAL A 350 0.88 -9.62 -3.51
N VAL A 351 1.02 -10.95 -3.49
CA VAL A 351 -0.09 -11.89 -3.73
C VAL A 351 -1.22 -11.67 -2.71
N ASN A 352 -0.90 -11.58 -1.43
CA ASN A 352 -1.90 -11.37 -0.38
C ASN A 352 -2.63 -10.02 -0.56
N MET A 353 -1.90 -8.96 -0.92
CA MET A 353 -2.47 -7.63 -1.15
C MET A 353 -3.38 -7.63 -2.38
N HIS A 354 -2.96 -8.27 -3.48
CA HIS A 354 -3.75 -8.44 -4.70
C HIS A 354 -5.11 -9.10 -4.40
N HIS A 355 -5.11 -10.27 -3.75
CA HIS A 355 -6.34 -10.97 -3.40
C HIS A 355 -7.23 -10.14 -2.46
N THR A 356 -6.65 -9.48 -1.46
CA THR A 356 -7.39 -8.64 -0.52
C THR A 356 -8.01 -7.42 -1.23
N ALA A 357 -7.34 -6.84 -2.21
CA ALA A 357 -7.84 -5.71 -3.00
C ALA A 357 -9.02 -6.12 -3.90
N ILE A 358 -8.97 -7.29 -4.54
CA ILE A 358 -10.10 -7.83 -5.32
C ILE A 358 -11.32 -8.03 -4.41
N ILE A 359 -11.15 -8.69 -3.27
CA ILE A 359 -12.24 -8.91 -2.31
C ILE A 359 -12.80 -7.57 -1.83
N MET A 360 -11.93 -6.61 -1.52
CA MET A 360 -12.33 -5.29 -1.06
C MET A 360 -13.17 -4.56 -2.11
N ALA A 361 -12.78 -4.61 -3.39
CA ALA A 361 -13.55 -4.06 -4.48
C ALA A 361 -14.94 -4.71 -4.60
N CYS A 362 -15.05 -6.04 -4.55
CA CYS A 362 -16.34 -6.74 -4.55
C CYS A 362 -17.22 -6.35 -3.34
N LYS A 363 -16.63 -6.17 -2.15
CA LYS A 363 -17.37 -5.74 -0.94
C LYS A 363 -17.81 -4.28 -1.02
N LEU A 364 -17.07 -3.40 -1.70
CA LEU A 364 -17.52 -2.03 -2.00
C LEU A 364 -18.71 -2.07 -2.99
N ALA A 365 -18.58 -2.80 -4.09
CA ALA A 365 -19.65 -2.97 -5.06
C ALA A 365 -20.96 -3.49 -4.45
N SER A 366 -20.87 -4.45 -3.52
CA SER A 366 -22.03 -5.01 -2.80
C SER A 366 -22.75 -4.00 -1.91
N ARG A 367 -22.05 -2.94 -1.47
CA ARG A 367 -22.61 -1.94 -0.55
C ARG A 367 -23.24 -0.79 -1.28
N ASP A 368 -22.57 -0.28 -2.30
CA ASP A 368 -23.09 0.79 -3.15
C ASP A 368 -22.52 0.66 -4.56
N ILE A 369 -23.23 -0.08 -5.41
CA ILE A 369 -22.81 -0.33 -6.80
C ILE A 369 -22.74 0.97 -7.62
N LYS A 370 -23.52 2.00 -7.25
CA LYS A 370 -23.54 3.27 -7.98
C LYS A 370 -22.25 4.04 -7.73
N LEU A 371 -21.88 4.23 -6.46
CA LEU A 371 -20.62 4.88 -6.10
C LEU A 371 -19.40 4.05 -6.55
N PHE A 372 -19.47 2.72 -6.44
CA PHE A 372 -18.43 1.83 -6.97
C PHE A 372 -18.25 2.02 -8.49
N GLY A 373 -19.37 2.10 -9.23
CA GLY A 373 -19.38 2.38 -10.64
C GLY A 373 -18.73 3.73 -10.97
N GLU A 374 -19.14 4.79 -10.27
CA GLU A 374 -18.66 6.16 -10.48
C GLU A 374 -17.17 6.34 -10.19
N TYR A 375 -16.68 5.84 -9.05
CA TYR A 375 -15.32 6.13 -8.57
C TYR A 375 -14.28 5.05 -8.91
N LEU A 376 -14.70 3.82 -9.26
CA LEU A 376 -13.78 2.75 -9.67
C LEU A 376 -13.99 2.31 -11.12
N LEU A 377 -15.16 1.73 -11.44
CA LEU A 377 -15.33 1.02 -12.72
C LEU A 377 -15.33 1.96 -13.92
N ILE A 378 -16.03 3.09 -13.87
CA ILE A 378 -16.08 4.02 -15.01
C ILE A 378 -14.68 4.59 -15.31
N PRO A 379 -13.92 5.14 -14.33
CA PRO A 379 -12.54 5.56 -14.57
C PRO A 379 -11.65 4.43 -15.12
N TRP A 380 -11.83 3.21 -14.63
CA TRP A 380 -11.09 2.03 -15.07
C TRP A 380 -11.38 1.65 -16.52
N LEU A 381 -12.65 1.66 -16.91
CA LEU A 381 -13.13 1.22 -18.22
C LEU A 381 -13.06 2.30 -19.28
N LYS A 382 -12.87 3.57 -18.89
CA LYS A 382 -12.80 4.70 -19.81
C LYS A 382 -11.83 4.46 -20.98
N PRO A 383 -10.59 3.96 -20.78
CA PRO A 383 -9.69 3.65 -21.90
C PRO A 383 -10.25 2.59 -22.85
N LEU A 384 -10.89 1.55 -22.30
CA LEU A 384 -11.47 0.46 -23.07
C LEU A 384 -12.69 0.89 -23.89
N VAL A 385 -13.61 1.62 -23.26
CA VAL A 385 -14.82 2.16 -23.92
C VAL A 385 -14.43 3.14 -25.02
N PHE A 386 -13.50 4.06 -24.71
CA PHE A 386 -12.98 5.01 -25.70
C PHE A 386 -12.35 4.31 -26.90
N TRP A 387 -11.51 3.29 -26.66
CA TRP A 387 -10.92 2.49 -27.74
C TRP A 387 -11.99 1.78 -28.58
N GLY A 388 -13.00 1.16 -27.94
CA GLY A 388 -14.08 0.48 -28.66
C GLY A 388 -14.86 1.41 -29.58
N MET A 389 -15.20 2.61 -29.11
CA MET A 389 -15.86 3.64 -29.93
C MET A 389 -14.98 4.09 -31.11
N LEU A 390 -13.68 4.29 -30.88
CA LEU A 390 -12.73 4.64 -31.93
C LEU A 390 -12.61 3.53 -32.99
N ALA A 391 -12.64 2.27 -32.58
CA ALA A 391 -12.57 1.10 -33.46
C ALA A 391 -13.83 0.95 -34.32
N GLN A 392 -14.99 1.40 -33.83
CA GLN A 392 -16.26 1.41 -34.57
C GLN A 392 -16.41 2.59 -35.54
N GLY A 393 -15.44 3.52 -35.55
CA GLY A 393 -15.50 4.72 -36.39
C GLY A 393 -16.43 5.81 -35.86
N GLU A 394 -16.89 5.70 -34.61
CA GLU A 394 -17.75 6.69 -33.93
C GLU A 394 -16.94 7.86 -33.34
N GLY A 395 -15.98 8.38 -34.11
CA GLY A 395 -14.93 9.32 -33.64
C GLY A 395 -15.40 10.72 -33.22
N GLN A 396 -16.69 10.94 -32.99
CA GLN A 396 -17.25 12.27 -32.68
C GLN A 396 -18.39 12.29 -31.66
N LEU A 397 -18.58 11.23 -30.88
CA LEU A 397 -19.50 11.28 -29.75
C LEU A 397 -18.78 11.79 -28.50
N GLU A 398 -19.20 12.97 -28.02
CA GLU A 398 -19.13 13.26 -26.59
C GLU A 398 -19.65 12.01 -25.87
N LEU A 399 -18.91 11.53 -24.87
CA LEU A 399 -19.39 10.51 -23.94
C LEU A 399 -20.56 11.15 -23.16
N ASP A 400 -21.70 11.36 -23.83
CA ASP A 400 -22.92 11.88 -23.25
C ASP A 400 -23.29 10.79 -22.25
N THR A 401 -23.00 11.06 -20.98
CA THR A 401 -23.19 10.17 -19.81
C THR A 401 -24.64 9.70 -19.65
N LYS A 402 -25.51 10.02 -20.60
CA LYS A 402 -26.79 9.37 -20.90
C LYS A 402 -26.61 7.99 -21.55
N THR A 403 -25.79 7.12 -20.97
CA THR A 403 -26.07 5.70 -21.09
C THR A 403 -27.39 5.48 -20.35
N LYS A 404 -28.52 5.45 -21.08
CA LYS A 404 -29.90 5.23 -20.55
C LYS A 404 -30.08 3.94 -19.73
N VAL A 405 -29.02 3.15 -19.56
CA VAL A 405 -29.01 1.93 -18.76
C VAL A 405 -29.04 2.24 -17.25
N VAL A 406 -28.84 3.50 -16.81
CA VAL A 406 -28.95 3.90 -15.39
C VAL A 406 -29.82 5.15 -15.21
N ASP A 407 -31.08 5.11 -15.64
CA ASP A 407 -32.06 6.20 -15.43
C ASP A 407 -32.42 6.48 -13.94
N ASN A 408 -31.73 5.86 -12.97
CA ASN A 408 -31.90 6.10 -11.53
C ASN A 408 -30.67 6.76 -10.85
N VAL A 409 -29.73 7.29 -11.62
CA VAL A 409 -28.61 8.09 -11.10
C VAL A 409 -28.62 9.40 -11.84
N SER A 410 -29.11 10.46 -11.20
CA SER A 410 -29.00 11.82 -11.71
C SER A 410 -27.56 12.28 -11.50
N PRO A 411 -26.71 12.41 -12.53
CA PRO A 411 -25.36 12.89 -12.36
C PRO A 411 -25.43 14.40 -12.12
N ARG A 412 -24.56 14.94 -11.25
CA ARG A 412 -24.36 16.39 -11.18
C ARG A 412 -23.78 16.86 -12.52
N GLN A 413 -24.61 17.55 -13.31
CA GLN A 413 -24.24 18.12 -14.61
C GLN A 413 -23.13 19.18 -14.56
N SER A 414 -22.69 19.63 -13.37
CA SER A 414 -21.74 20.74 -13.26
C SER A 414 -20.26 20.36 -13.37
N ASP A 415 -19.89 19.09 -13.18
CA ASP A 415 -18.47 18.74 -12.97
C ASP A 415 -17.88 17.87 -14.10
N MET A 416 -18.69 17.38 -15.05
CA MET A 416 -18.22 16.61 -16.23
C MET A 416 -18.24 17.37 -17.56
N GLN A 417 -18.74 18.62 -17.61
CA GLN A 417 -18.66 19.45 -18.82
C GLN A 417 -17.25 19.99 -19.13
N GLY A 418 -16.23 19.57 -18.38
CA GLY A 418 -14.83 19.94 -18.59
C GLY A 418 -13.91 18.80 -19.04
N ALA A 419 -14.41 17.57 -19.24
CA ALA A 419 -13.58 16.45 -19.70
C ALA A 419 -13.38 16.48 -21.23
N THR A 420 -12.92 17.61 -21.77
CA THR A 420 -12.26 17.64 -23.07
C THR A 420 -10.93 16.86 -22.95
N LEU A 421 -10.38 16.40 -24.08
CA LEU A 421 -9.08 15.72 -24.21
C LEU A 421 -7.86 16.51 -23.65
N GLU A 422 -8.07 17.60 -22.91
CA GLU A 422 -7.04 18.53 -22.43
C GLU A 422 -6.49 18.20 -21.04
N ASP A 423 -7.10 17.28 -20.27
CA ASP A 423 -6.44 16.70 -19.10
C ASP A 423 -5.32 15.78 -19.60
N GLY A 424 -4.08 16.29 -19.61
CA GLY A 424 -2.84 15.72 -20.18
C GLY A 424 -2.43 14.30 -19.75
N CYS A 425 -3.32 13.50 -19.20
CA CYS A 425 -3.11 12.09 -18.85
C CYS A 425 -2.99 11.16 -20.07
N TYR A 426 -3.37 11.60 -21.28
CA TYR A 426 -3.29 10.83 -22.53
C TYR A 426 -2.20 11.33 -23.49
N GLU A 427 -1.21 12.07 -23.00
CA GLU A 427 -0.22 12.77 -23.83
C GLU A 427 0.76 11.85 -24.60
N SER A 428 0.81 10.54 -24.32
CA SER A 428 1.58 9.58 -25.12
C SER A 428 0.78 8.33 -25.50
N GLU A 429 1.02 7.82 -26.71
CA GLU A 429 0.42 6.59 -27.22
C GLU A 429 0.80 5.37 -26.36
N GLU A 430 2.05 5.33 -25.86
CA GLU A 430 2.54 4.29 -24.94
C GLU A 430 1.70 4.23 -23.66
N ASN A 431 1.26 5.39 -23.13
CA ASN A 431 0.41 5.42 -21.95
C ASN A 431 -0.98 4.85 -22.23
N MET A 432 -1.54 5.07 -23.43
CA MET A 432 -2.86 4.53 -23.76
C MET A 432 -2.84 3.01 -23.93
N GLU A 433 -1.79 2.45 -24.53
CA GLU A 433 -1.61 0.99 -24.63
C GLU A 433 -1.61 0.34 -23.24
N LEU A 434 -0.82 0.88 -22.31
CA LEU A 434 -0.75 0.38 -20.94
C LEU A 434 -2.10 0.50 -20.23
N LEU A 435 -2.79 1.63 -20.38
CA LEU A 435 -4.11 1.86 -19.80
C LEU A 435 -5.17 0.88 -20.35
N LEU A 436 -5.14 0.59 -21.65
CA LEU A 436 -6.05 -0.37 -22.29
C LEU A 436 -5.79 -1.80 -21.80
N VAL A 437 -4.51 -2.21 -21.73
CA VAL A 437 -4.12 -3.53 -21.22
C VAL A 437 -4.56 -3.68 -19.76
N ASN A 438 -4.30 -2.67 -18.93
CA ASN A 438 -4.73 -2.64 -17.54
C ASN A 438 -6.26 -2.68 -17.41
N ALA A 439 -6.98 -1.96 -18.28
CA ALA A 439 -8.43 -1.98 -18.34
C ALA A 439 -8.94 -3.40 -18.60
N LEU A 440 -8.42 -4.07 -19.63
CA LEU A 440 -8.79 -5.44 -20.01
C LEU A 440 -8.47 -6.48 -18.94
N ILE A 441 -7.27 -6.43 -18.34
CA ILE A 441 -6.88 -7.35 -17.26
C ILE A 441 -7.82 -7.16 -16.06
N GLY A 442 -8.09 -5.93 -15.66
CA GLY A 442 -9.03 -5.66 -14.55
C GLY A 442 -10.44 -6.12 -14.83
N THR A 443 -10.96 -5.86 -16.04
CA THR A 443 -12.27 -6.35 -16.48
C THR A 443 -12.34 -7.86 -16.37
N HIS A 444 -11.33 -8.57 -16.88
CA HIS A 444 -11.26 -10.02 -16.78
C HIS A 444 -11.23 -10.50 -15.31
N ILE A 445 -10.41 -9.87 -14.45
CA ILE A 445 -10.36 -10.19 -13.01
C ILE A 445 -11.74 -10.02 -12.37
N PHE A 446 -12.45 -8.92 -12.65
CA PHE A 446 -13.77 -8.69 -12.07
C PHE A 446 -14.85 -9.63 -12.59
N LEU A 447 -14.79 -9.99 -13.88
CA LEU A 447 -15.71 -10.95 -14.48
C LEU A 447 -15.51 -12.37 -13.91
N THR A 448 -14.27 -12.76 -13.64
CA THR A 448 -13.92 -14.09 -13.13
C THR A 448 -13.86 -14.18 -11.61
N ALA A 449 -13.99 -13.06 -10.89
CA ALA A 449 -14.01 -13.05 -9.44
C ALA A 449 -15.11 -13.97 -8.89
N GLY A 450 -14.73 -14.87 -7.98
CA GLY A 450 -15.65 -15.82 -7.35
C GLY A 450 -16.35 -15.28 -6.09
N HIS A 451 -16.09 -14.06 -5.64
CA HIS A 451 -16.51 -13.59 -4.32
C HIS A 451 -17.96 -13.11 -4.22
N GLU A 452 -18.49 -13.10 -3.00
CA GLU A 452 -19.74 -12.41 -2.67
C GLU A 452 -19.62 -10.93 -3.08
N GLY A 453 -20.47 -10.52 -4.02
CA GLY A 453 -20.43 -9.20 -4.65
C GLY A 453 -19.93 -9.19 -6.09
N ALA A 454 -19.27 -10.26 -6.55
CA ALA A 454 -18.81 -10.36 -7.93
C ALA A 454 -19.99 -10.37 -8.92
N ASP A 455 -21.14 -10.96 -8.57
CA ASP A 455 -22.35 -10.89 -9.39
C ASP A 455 -22.83 -9.45 -9.58
N SER A 456 -22.79 -8.65 -8.51
CA SER A 456 -23.15 -7.22 -8.58
C SER A 456 -22.17 -6.46 -9.48
N VAL A 457 -20.87 -6.74 -9.36
CA VAL A 457 -19.85 -6.18 -10.25
C VAL A 457 -20.12 -6.59 -11.70
N ARG A 458 -20.30 -7.88 -11.99
CA ARG A 458 -20.61 -8.40 -13.34
C ARG A 458 -21.84 -7.74 -13.95
N SER A 459 -22.94 -7.72 -13.21
CA SER A 459 -24.22 -7.14 -13.67
C SER A 459 -24.11 -5.66 -14.03
N PHE A 460 -23.18 -4.92 -13.41
CA PHE A 460 -22.89 -3.54 -13.72
C PHE A 460 -21.85 -3.38 -14.83
N LEU A 461 -20.84 -4.26 -14.84
CA LEU A 461 -19.71 -4.23 -15.76
C LEU A 461 -20.11 -4.62 -17.18
N VAL A 462 -20.92 -5.66 -17.37
CA VAL A 462 -21.29 -6.16 -18.70
C VAL A 462 -21.98 -5.10 -19.56
N PRO A 463 -23.01 -4.38 -19.08
CA PRO A 463 -23.63 -3.32 -19.88
C PRO A 463 -22.69 -2.17 -20.24
N LEU A 464 -21.66 -1.91 -19.41
CA LEU A 464 -20.66 -0.87 -19.69
C LEU A 464 -19.68 -1.25 -20.80
N ILE A 465 -19.32 -2.53 -20.88
CA ILE A 465 -18.39 -3.03 -21.91
C ILE A 465 -19.12 -3.54 -23.16
N GLU A 466 -20.44 -3.74 -23.09
CA GLU A 466 -21.25 -4.21 -24.21
C GLU A 466 -21.03 -3.41 -25.52
N PRO A 467 -20.96 -2.06 -25.51
CA PRO A 467 -20.69 -1.29 -26.72
C PRO A 467 -19.35 -1.66 -27.38
N THR A 468 -18.38 -2.11 -26.58
CA THR A 468 -17.04 -2.51 -27.06
C THR A 468 -16.97 -3.96 -27.55
N SER A 469 -18.05 -4.75 -27.39
CA SER A 469 -18.05 -6.19 -27.66
C SER A 469 -17.61 -6.56 -29.08
N GLU A 470 -18.03 -5.82 -30.10
CA GLU A 470 -17.63 -6.08 -31.49
C GLU A 470 -16.13 -5.79 -31.72
N ALA A 471 -15.61 -4.72 -31.13
CA ALA A 471 -14.21 -4.38 -31.19
C ALA A 471 -13.36 -5.43 -30.46
N LEU A 472 -13.80 -5.86 -29.27
CA LEU A 472 -13.18 -6.94 -28.48
C LEU A 472 -13.17 -8.27 -29.22
N LEU A 473 -14.26 -8.63 -29.90
CA LEU A 473 -14.34 -9.84 -30.71
C LEU A 473 -13.39 -9.78 -31.91
N SER A 474 -13.33 -8.62 -32.57
CA SER A 474 -12.38 -8.38 -33.66
C SER A 474 -10.94 -8.50 -33.18
N LEU A 475 -10.65 -7.95 -32.00
CA LEU A 475 -9.34 -8.03 -31.35
C LEU A 475 -8.97 -9.48 -31.00
N LYS A 476 -9.91 -10.27 -30.46
CA LYS A 476 -9.74 -11.72 -30.19
C LYS A 476 -9.38 -12.46 -31.48
N VAL A 477 -10.12 -12.25 -32.56
CA VAL A 477 -9.88 -12.90 -33.87
C VAL A 477 -8.51 -12.52 -34.43
N LEU A 478 -8.08 -11.26 -34.29
CA LEU A 478 -6.76 -10.80 -34.74
C LEU A 478 -5.61 -11.39 -33.91
N LEU A 479 -5.83 -11.61 -32.61
CA LEU A 479 -4.83 -12.10 -31.67
C LEU A 479 -4.70 -13.63 -31.65
N GLU A 480 -5.74 -14.36 -32.05
CA GLU A 480 -5.65 -15.80 -32.22
C GLU A 480 -4.60 -16.09 -33.31
N PRO A 481 -3.53 -16.84 -32.97
CA PRO A 481 -2.55 -17.21 -33.98
C PRO A 481 -3.32 -17.95 -35.07
N THR A 482 -3.31 -17.39 -36.29
CA THR A 482 -3.76 -18.10 -37.48
C THR A 482 -2.99 -19.40 -37.51
N ARG A 483 -3.60 -20.48 -37.01
CA ARG A 483 -2.99 -21.80 -37.00
C ARG A 483 -2.77 -22.15 -38.46
N GLY A 484 -1.55 -21.87 -38.92
CA GLY A 484 -1.18 -21.98 -40.30
C GLY A 484 -1.51 -23.38 -40.80
N LYS A 485 -2.30 -23.40 -41.88
CA LYS A 485 -2.84 -24.54 -42.63
C LYS A 485 -4.23 -24.97 -42.18
N PHE A 486 -5.24 -24.25 -42.71
CA PHE A 486 -6.33 -24.93 -43.40
C PHE A 486 -5.70 -25.86 -44.47
N ARG A 487 -5.29 -27.07 -44.08
CA ARG A 487 -5.07 -28.16 -45.02
C ARG A 487 -6.46 -28.48 -45.55
N SER A 488 -6.77 -28.04 -46.77
CA SER A 488 -7.88 -28.56 -47.56
C SER A 488 -7.63 -30.03 -47.87
N LYS A 489 -7.73 -30.91 -46.87
CA LYS A 489 -7.94 -32.33 -47.12
C LYS A 489 -9.39 -32.46 -47.54
N GLN A 490 -9.61 -32.56 -48.85
CA GLN A 490 -10.79 -33.24 -49.37
C GLN A 490 -10.93 -34.56 -48.62
N VAL A 491 -11.95 -34.65 -47.77
CA VAL A 491 -12.35 -35.90 -47.12
C VAL A 491 -13.02 -36.75 -48.20
N LYS A 492 -12.28 -37.73 -48.73
CA LYS A 492 -12.88 -38.91 -49.34
C LYS A 492 -13.56 -39.68 -48.22
N ARG A 493 -14.88 -39.84 -48.35
CA ARG A 493 -15.69 -40.79 -47.58
C ARG A 493 -15.09 -42.18 -47.69
N GLU A 494 -14.84 -42.82 -46.54
CA GLU A 494 -15.12 -44.23 -46.22
C GLU A 494 -14.34 -44.62 -44.96
N GLY A 495 -15.03 -45.18 -43.97
CA GLY A 495 -14.39 -45.77 -42.79
C GLY A 495 -15.08 -45.43 -41.47
N THR A 496 -15.96 -46.33 -41.07
CA THR A 496 -16.70 -46.45 -39.81
C THR A 496 -15.84 -46.13 -38.57
N PHE A 497 -16.31 -45.20 -37.73
CA PHE A 497 -15.75 -44.93 -36.40
C PHE A 497 -16.80 -45.20 -35.31
N GLN A 498 -16.41 -45.95 -34.29
CA GLN A 498 -17.14 -46.15 -33.04
C GLN A 498 -17.08 -44.89 -32.16
N PRO A 499 -18.09 -44.59 -31.34
CA PRO A 499 -18.07 -43.43 -30.47
C PRO A 499 -17.28 -43.72 -29.19
N ILE A 500 -16.19 -42.98 -28.98
CA ILE A 500 -15.60 -42.77 -27.65
C ILE A 500 -16.29 -41.52 -27.10
N ALA A 501 -17.14 -41.73 -26.09
CA ALA A 501 -17.80 -40.67 -25.34
C ALA A 501 -16.99 -40.37 -24.08
N GLU A 502 -16.06 -39.42 -24.14
CA GLU A 502 -15.45 -38.82 -22.95
C GLU A 502 -15.17 -37.34 -23.18
N GLY A 503 -15.64 -36.51 -22.25
CA GLY A 503 -15.03 -35.20 -21.99
C GLY A 503 -15.70 -33.95 -22.59
N LEU A 504 -17.01 -33.76 -22.40
CA LEU A 504 -17.64 -32.44 -22.46
C LEU A 504 -18.92 -32.49 -21.60
N GLY A 505 -18.83 -31.99 -20.38
CA GLY A 505 -19.97 -32.00 -19.46
C GLY A 505 -19.62 -31.59 -18.04
N SER A 506 -19.18 -30.33 -17.84
CA SER A 506 -19.01 -29.76 -16.49
C SER A 506 -19.63 -28.38 -16.26
N ALA A 507 -20.30 -27.76 -17.24
CA ALA A 507 -21.04 -26.50 -17.01
C ALA A 507 -22.57 -26.68 -16.97
N GLU A 508 -23.11 -27.83 -17.39
CA GLU A 508 -24.56 -27.99 -17.63
C GLU A 508 -25.30 -28.85 -16.58
N ARG A 509 -24.80 -28.90 -15.33
CA ARG A 509 -25.51 -29.54 -14.19
C ARG A 509 -25.77 -28.61 -13.00
N ALA A 510 -26.01 -27.33 -13.25
CA ALA A 510 -26.49 -26.41 -12.21
C ALA A 510 -28.00 -26.13 -12.27
N HIS A 511 -28.70 -26.44 -13.37
CA HIS A 511 -30.13 -26.13 -13.49
C HIS A 511 -30.93 -27.23 -14.18
N LYS A 512 -31.27 -28.29 -13.43
CA LYS A 512 -32.55 -29.04 -13.50
C LYS A 512 -32.49 -30.30 -12.64
N SER A 513 -32.99 -30.20 -11.41
CA SER A 513 -33.65 -31.32 -10.71
C SER A 513 -34.35 -30.76 -9.47
N GLU A 514 -35.66 -30.56 -9.60
CA GLU A 514 -36.57 -30.53 -8.46
C GLU A 514 -36.66 -31.96 -7.90
N SER A 515 -36.13 -32.18 -6.69
CA SER A 515 -36.84 -32.83 -5.57
C SER A 515 -35.87 -33.21 -4.45
N GLY A 516 -35.96 -32.46 -3.34
CA GLY A 516 -35.78 -32.97 -1.98
C GLY A 516 -34.43 -33.59 -1.58
N ALA A 517 -33.40 -32.76 -1.38
CA ALA A 517 -32.39 -32.98 -0.33
C ALA A 517 -31.58 -31.70 -0.11
N THR A 518 -31.55 -31.19 1.12
CA THR A 518 -30.67 -30.09 1.54
C THR A 518 -29.21 -30.58 1.57
N SER A 519 -28.48 -30.45 0.45
CA SER A 519 -27.03 -30.60 0.43
C SER A 519 -26.38 -29.24 0.66
N THR A 520 -25.77 -29.05 1.82
CA THR A 520 -24.82 -27.98 2.07
C THR A 520 -23.58 -28.23 1.22
N THR A 521 -23.48 -27.55 0.07
CA THR A 521 -22.21 -27.42 -0.65
C THR A 521 -21.18 -26.86 0.32
N SER A 522 -20.12 -27.63 0.56
CA SER A 522 -19.15 -27.34 1.61
C SER A 522 -18.32 -26.12 1.21
N LYS A 523 -18.17 -25.17 2.13
CA LYS A 523 -17.37 -23.94 1.95
C LYS A 523 -15.91 -24.23 1.53
N SER A 524 -15.42 -25.46 1.76
CA SER A 524 -14.07 -25.89 1.36
C SER A 524 -13.89 -26.12 -0.14
N ASP A 525 -14.93 -26.52 -0.88
CA ASP A 525 -14.82 -26.73 -2.34
C ASP A 525 -14.72 -25.40 -3.09
N PHE A 526 -15.31 -24.35 -2.52
CA PHE A 526 -15.22 -22.97 -3.00
C PHE A 526 -13.86 -22.32 -2.70
N GLU A 527 -13.30 -22.53 -1.50
CA GLU A 527 -11.95 -22.06 -1.15
C GLU A 527 -10.89 -22.66 -2.08
N LYS A 528 -11.10 -23.92 -2.49
CA LYS A 528 -10.26 -24.63 -3.45
C LYS A 528 -10.45 -24.09 -4.88
N GLY A 529 -11.69 -23.91 -5.33
CA GLY A 529 -11.99 -23.31 -6.64
C GLY A 529 -11.49 -21.86 -6.78
N PHE A 530 -11.48 -21.06 -5.73
CA PHE A 530 -10.90 -19.71 -5.78
C PHE A 530 -9.37 -19.76 -5.93
N LEU A 531 -8.64 -20.56 -5.14
CA LEU A 531 -7.18 -20.62 -5.31
C LEU A 531 -6.74 -21.39 -6.57
N GLU A 532 -7.54 -22.35 -7.05
CA GLU A 532 -7.27 -23.16 -8.25
C GLU A 532 -7.84 -22.58 -9.56
N HIS A 533 -8.82 -21.66 -9.50
CA HIS A 533 -9.32 -20.93 -10.68
C HIS A 533 -9.05 -19.42 -10.66
N SER A 534 -8.71 -18.83 -9.50
CA SER A 534 -8.11 -17.47 -9.39
C SER A 534 -6.58 -17.52 -9.30
N SER A 535 -5.97 -18.72 -9.27
CA SER A 535 -5.02 -18.97 -10.35
C SER A 535 -5.82 -18.91 -11.66
N LEU A 536 -6.12 -17.67 -12.11
CA LEU A 536 -6.14 -17.26 -13.52
C LEU A 536 -5.43 -18.37 -14.26
N GLY A 537 -6.03 -19.11 -15.21
CA GLY A 537 -5.47 -20.33 -15.79
C GLY A 537 -3.99 -20.24 -16.23
N TYR A 538 -3.08 -20.14 -15.28
CA TYR A 538 -1.70 -20.47 -15.28
C TYR A 538 -1.79 -21.98 -15.06
N ALA A 539 -2.33 -22.66 -16.08
CA ALA A 539 -1.66 -23.88 -16.47
C ALA A 539 -0.16 -23.57 -16.35
N HIS A 540 0.60 -24.44 -15.68
CA HIS A 540 2.05 -24.43 -15.71
C HIS A 540 2.50 -24.40 -17.19
N VAL A 541 2.44 -23.23 -17.82
CA VAL A 541 3.07 -22.91 -19.07
C VAL A 541 4.43 -22.54 -18.56
N GLU A 542 5.32 -23.53 -18.54
CA GLU A 542 6.72 -23.34 -18.23
C GLU A 542 7.29 -22.31 -19.21
N GLY A 543 7.25 -21.03 -18.84
CA GLY A 543 7.74 -19.92 -19.64
C GLY A 543 7.17 -18.57 -19.18
N PRO A 544 7.91 -17.46 -19.36
CA PRO A 544 7.38 -16.13 -19.09
C PRO A 544 6.16 -15.88 -19.99
N SER A 545 4.97 -15.78 -19.41
CA SER A 545 3.79 -15.38 -20.17
C SER A 545 3.94 -13.92 -20.56
N SER A 546 4.05 -13.66 -21.86
CA SER A 546 4.17 -12.31 -22.36
C SER A 546 2.91 -11.49 -22.00
N ILE A 547 3.00 -10.16 -21.99
CA ILE A 547 1.81 -9.28 -21.84
C ILE A 547 0.71 -9.68 -22.86
N LEU A 548 1.12 -10.09 -24.06
CA LEU A 548 0.22 -10.56 -25.12
C LEU A 548 -0.53 -11.85 -24.75
N ASP A 549 0.10 -12.77 -24.04
CA ASP A 549 -0.56 -14.02 -23.64
C ASP A 549 -1.60 -13.77 -22.56
N ARG A 550 -1.31 -12.86 -21.62
CA ARG A 550 -2.28 -12.40 -20.62
C ARG A 550 -3.45 -11.68 -21.26
N LEU A 551 -3.15 -10.80 -22.22
CA LEU A 551 -4.17 -10.09 -23.00
C LEU A 551 -5.07 -11.07 -23.76
N ARG A 552 -4.50 -12.08 -24.43
CA ARG A 552 -5.27 -13.12 -25.14
C ARG A 552 -6.20 -13.89 -24.22
N ALA A 553 -5.69 -14.35 -23.07
CA ALA A 553 -6.49 -15.08 -22.09
C ALA A 553 -7.65 -14.21 -21.59
N ALA A 554 -7.35 -12.99 -21.13
CA ALA A 554 -8.34 -12.04 -20.65
C ALA A 554 -9.42 -11.74 -21.71
N LEU A 555 -9.01 -11.49 -22.96
CA LEU A 555 -9.93 -11.24 -24.06
C LEU A 555 -10.79 -12.45 -24.41
N SER A 556 -10.22 -13.66 -24.38
CA SER A 556 -11.01 -14.86 -24.65
C SER A 556 -12.14 -14.97 -23.66
N ASP A 557 -11.82 -14.85 -22.37
CA ASP A 557 -12.78 -15.02 -21.28
C ASP A 557 -13.82 -13.90 -21.26
N ILE A 558 -13.42 -12.65 -21.51
CA ILE A 558 -14.37 -11.52 -21.62
C ILE A 558 -15.35 -11.77 -22.78
N VAL A 559 -14.86 -12.13 -23.95
CA VAL A 559 -15.69 -12.34 -25.15
C VAL A 559 -16.63 -13.54 -24.96
N ASP A 560 -16.13 -14.63 -24.36
CA ASP A 560 -16.93 -15.84 -24.13
C ASP A 560 -18.06 -15.54 -23.12
N LEU A 561 -17.78 -14.80 -22.05
CA LEU A 561 -18.80 -14.35 -21.09
C LEU A 561 -19.83 -13.40 -21.72
N LEU A 562 -19.39 -12.45 -22.55
CA LEU A 562 -20.31 -11.56 -23.27
C LEU A 562 -21.20 -12.32 -24.27
N HIS A 563 -20.69 -13.41 -24.86
CA HIS A 563 -21.48 -14.29 -25.70
C HIS A 563 -22.48 -15.15 -24.91
N GLU A 564 -22.09 -15.65 -23.73
CA GLU A 564 -23.00 -16.43 -22.87
C GLU A 564 -24.19 -15.59 -22.37
N GLU A 565 -23.99 -14.31 -22.06
CA GLU A 565 -25.08 -13.43 -21.64
C GLU A 565 -26.01 -13.04 -22.79
N ARG A 566 -25.48 -12.95 -24.02
CA ARG A 566 -26.30 -12.77 -25.23
C ARG A 566 -26.96 -14.09 -25.59
N SER A 567 -28.16 -14.33 -25.06
CA SER A 567 -29.01 -15.49 -25.39
C SER A 567 -29.41 -15.61 -26.88
N GLU A 568 -28.82 -14.80 -27.77
CA GLU A 568 -29.08 -14.78 -29.20
C GLU A 568 -28.01 -15.59 -29.95
N SER A 569 -28.43 -16.37 -30.94
CA SER A 569 -27.53 -17.15 -31.79
C SER A 569 -26.42 -16.27 -32.38
N PRO A 570 -25.16 -16.74 -32.42
CA PRO A 570 -24.02 -15.94 -32.85
C PRO A 570 -24.30 -15.34 -34.23
N SER A 571 -24.46 -14.02 -34.28
CA SER A 571 -24.59 -13.30 -35.53
C SER A 571 -23.32 -13.54 -36.34
N VAL A 572 -23.50 -13.83 -37.63
CA VAL A 572 -22.38 -13.95 -38.58
C VAL A 572 -21.58 -12.65 -38.50
N LEU A 573 -20.27 -12.76 -38.22
CA LEU A 573 -19.35 -11.62 -38.16
C LEU A 573 -19.62 -10.68 -39.35
N PRO A 574 -19.93 -9.40 -39.10
CA PRO A 574 -20.22 -8.48 -40.18
C PRO A 574 -19.03 -8.42 -41.14
N PRO A 575 -19.24 -8.39 -42.47
CA PRO A 575 -18.16 -8.39 -43.46
C PRO A 575 -17.12 -7.27 -43.29
N SER A 576 -17.48 -6.18 -42.61
CA SER A 576 -16.58 -5.09 -42.21
C SER A 576 -15.46 -5.57 -41.29
N VAL A 577 -15.75 -6.46 -40.34
CA VAL A 577 -14.76 -7.05 -39.41
C VAL A 577 -13.77 -7.94 -40.16
N LEU A 578 -14.25 -8.71 -41.14
CA LEU A 578 -13.41 -9.57 -41.99
C LEU A 578 -12.46 -8.79 -42.90
N ASN A 579 -12.80 -7.55 -43.27
CA ASN A 579 -11.95 -6.69 -44.10
C ASN A 579 -10.85 -5.98 -43.30
N ALA A 580 -11.01 -5.80 -41.98
CA ALA A 580 -9.99 -5.28 -41.06
C ALA A 580 -8.88 -6.31 -40.72
N VAL A 581 -8.96 -7.53 -41.27
CA VAL A 581 -8.02 -8.65 -41.00
C VAL A 581 -6.68 -8.51 -41.75
N LYS A 582 -6.31 -7.29 -42.19
CA LYS A 582 -4.99 -7.02 -42.80
C LYS A 582 -3.99 -6.35 -41.86
N MET A 583 -4.37 -6.08 -40.61
CA MET A 583 -3.44 -5.65 -39.57
C MET A 583 -2.32 -6.67 -39.34
N LYS A 584 -1.06 -6.20 -39.43
CA LYS A 584 0.09 -6.94 -38.91
C LYS A 584 0.28 -6.60 -37.45
N TRP A 585 -0.04 -7.57 -36.58
CA TRP A 585 0.24 -7.44 -35.15
C TRP A 585 1.75 -7.31 -34.88
N PRO A 586 2.15 -6.51 -33.89
CA PRO A 586 3.55 -6.32 -33.56
C PRO A 586 4.09 -7.54 -32.82
N ARG A 587 5.40 -7.76 -32.93
CA ARG A 587 6.11 -8.84 -32.24
C ARG A 587 6.69 -8.42 -30.88
N HIS A 588 6.59 -7.14 -30.53
CA HIS A 588 7.21 -6.53 -29.36
C HIS A 588 6.22 -5.58 -28.68
N ASN A 589 6.35 -5.40 -27.35
CA ASN A 589 5.56 -4.46 -26.55
C ASN A 589 5.77 -3.01 -27.05
N GLY A 590 4.75 -2.14 -26.96
CA GLY A 590 4.83 -0.72 -27.34
C GLY A 590 4.41 -0.38 -28.77
N ASN A 591 3.96 -1.38 -29.54
CA ASN A 591 3.46 -1.19 -30.91
C ASN A 591 1.99 -1.62 -31.04
N ILE A 592 1.32 -2.03 -29.95
CA ILE A 592 -0.05 -2.56 -30.02
C ILE A 592 -0.98 -1.44 -30.49
N TRP A 593 -0.77 -0.22 -30.00
CA TRP A 593 -1.50 0.95 -30.44
C TRP A 593 -1.30 1.25 -31.94
N ASP A 594 -0.07 1.18 -32.44
CA ASP A 594 0.24 1.33 -33.87
C ASP A 594 -0.44 0.24 -34.70
N ALA A 595 -0.39 -1.01 -34.24
CA ALA A 595 -1.11 -2.08 -34.92
C ALA A 595 -2.60 -1.80 -34.96
N LEU A 596 -3.21 -1.44 -33.82
CA LEU A 596 -4.64 -1.08 -33.69
C LEU A 596 -5.06 0.13 -34.53
N ASN A 597 -4.13 1.01 -34.93
CA ASN A 597 -4.42 2.17 -35.77
C ASN A 597 -3.92 2.05 -37.22
N SER A 598 -3.13 1.03 -37.56
CA SER A 598 -2.47 0.92 -38.87
C SER A 598 -3.39 0.73 -40.08
N ASP A 599 -4.68 0.42 -39.86
CA ASP A 599 -5.72 0.29 -40.90
C ASP A 599 -6.73 1.46 -40.90
N ARG A 600 -6.46 2.55 -40.16
CA ARG A 600 -7.09 3.87 -40.41
C ARG A 600 -6.38 4.55 -41.58
#